data_AF-A0A2V9P1F1-F1
#
_entry.id   AF-A0A2V9P1F1-F1
#
_cell.length_a   1.000
_cell.length_b   1.000
_cell.length_c   1.000
_cell.angle_alpha   90.00
_cell.angle_beta   90.00
_cell.angle_gamma   90.00
#
_symmetry.space_group_name_H-M   'P 1'
#
loop_
_entity.id
_entity.type
_entity.pdbx_description
1 polymer ?
#
loop_
_entity_poly.entity_id
_entity_poly.type
_entity_poly.pdbx_seq_one_letter_code
_entity_poly.pdbx_strand_id
1 'polypeptide(L)' 'FTIKDLIDRGTLTQELAGELACHIADGKTILISGGTGTGKTTLLNILAQSIPSTQRIVVIEDTAELTIQKPNILA' A
#
# COMPACT_ATOMS: atom_id res chain seq x y z
N PHE A 1 -2.95 10.40 -4.11
CA PHE A 1 -3.36 10.19 -2.71
C PHE A 1 -2.17 9.76 -1.90
N THR A 2 -2.10 10.20 -0.66
CA THR A 2 -1.08 9.90 0.34
C THR A 2 -1.73 9.23 1.54
N ILE A 3 -0.93 8.68 2.46
CA ILE A 3 -1.46 8.11 3.70
C ILE A 3 -2.15 9.17 4.57
N LYS A 4 -1.66 10.42 4.52
CA LYS A 4 -2.29 11.56 5.19
C LYS A 4 -3.70 11.83 4.64
N ASP A 5 -3.89 11.76 3.32
CA ASP A 5 -5.22 11.94 2.73
C ASP A 5 -6.23 10.91 3.24
N LEU A 6 -5.79 9.68 3.53
CA LEU A 6 -6.67 8.64 4.10
C LEU A 6 -7.03 8.92 5.55
N ILE A 7 -6.09 9.47 6.33
CA ILE A 7 -6.33 9.85 7.73
C ILE A 7 -7.27 11.05 7.78
N ASP A 8 -7.01 12.10 7.00
CA ASP A 8 -7.82 13.32 6.96
C ASP A 8 -9.26 13.04 6.51
N ARG A 9 -9.48 11.98 5.71
CA ARG A 9 -10.81 11.52 5.27
C ARG A 9 -11.47 10.50 6.21
N GLY A 10 -10.81 10.13 7.31
CA GLY A 10 -11.31 9.13 8.26
C GLY A 10 -11.36 7.69 7.72
N THR A 11 -10.65 7.40 6.61
CA THR A 11 -10.53 6.04 6.06
C THR A 11 -9.61 5.16 6.90
N LEU A 12 -8.56 5.74 7.48
CA LEU A 12 -7.67 5.10 8.43
C LEU A 12 -7.51 6.01 9.66
N THR A 13 -7.31 5.43 10.83
CA THR A 13 -6.80 6.19 11.98
C THR A 13 -5.28 6.35 11.85
N GLN A 14 -4.71 7.36 12.51
CA GLN A 14 -3.27 7.55 12.55
C GLN A 14 -2.55 6.33 13.17
N GLU A 15 -3.15 5.74 14.21
CA GLU A 15 -2.65 4.54 14.87
C GLU A 15 -2.58 3.35 13.90
N LEU A 16 -3.69 3.02 13.23
CA LEU A 16 -3.73 1.91 12.28
C LEU A 16 -2.79 2.13 11.09
N ALA A 17 -2.65 3.36 10.61
CA ALA A 17 -1.69 3.70 9.56
C ALA A 17 -0.25 3.41 10.00
N GLY A 18 0.09 3.70 11.26
CA GLY A 18 1.39 3.38 11.86
C GLY A 18 1.63 1.88 11.98
N GLU A 19 0.66 1.14 12.51
CA GLU A 19 0.75 -0.33 12.64
C GLU A 19 0.94 -1.01 11.29
N LEU A 20 0.15 -0.61 10.27
CA LEU A 20 0.28 -1.14 8.92
C LEU A 20 1.66 -0.84 8.32
N ALA A 21 2.19 0.37 8.52
CA ALA A 21 3.54 0.71 8.05
C ALA A 21 4.62 -0.17 8.71
N CYS A 22 4.52 -0.42 10.02
CA CYS A 22 5.41 -1.33 10.73
C CYS A 22 5.30 -2.77 10.20
N HIS A 23 4.08 -3.29 10.04
CA HIS A 23 3.87 -4.64 9.49
C HIS A 23 4.42 -4.81 8.08
N ILE A 24 4.30 -3.79 7.23
CA ILE A 24 4.88 -3.77 5.89
C ILE A 24 6.40 -3.78 5.96
N ALA A 25 6.99 -2.94 6.81
CA ALA A 25 8.45 -2.90 6.99
C ALA A 25 9.01 -4.24 7.49
N ASP A 26 8.26 -4.93 8.35
CA ASP A 26 8.59 -6.25 8.89
C ASP A 26 8.30 -7.41 7.90
N GLY A 27 7.80 -7.13 6.70
CA GLY A 27 7.52 -8.13 5.67
C GLY A 27 6.34 -9.05 6.00
N LYS A 28 5.37 -8.58 6.80
CA LYS A 28 4.14 -9.32 7.08
C LYS A 28 3.25 -9.39 5.84
N THR A 29 2.59 -10.52 5.64
CA THR A 29 1.57 -10.68 4.60
C THR A 29 0.30 -9.92 4.98
N ILE A 30 -0.17 -9.05 4.08
CA ILE A 30 -1.39 -8.25 4.25
C ILE A 30 -2.33 -8.51 3.08
N LEU A 31 -3.60 -8.79 3.38
CA LEU A 31 -4.66 -8.93 2.38
C LEU A 31 -5.61 -7.73 2.46
N ILE A 32 -5.78 -7.01 1.35
CA ILE A 32 -6.76 -5.94 1.22
C ILE A 32 -7.98 -6.49 0.49
N SER A 33 -9.13 -6.49 1.15
CA SER A 33 -10.39 -7.04 0.63
C SER A 33 -11.53 -6.02 0.70
N GLY A 34 -12.62 -6.28 -0.05
CA GLY A 34 -13.76 -5.35 -0.19
C GLY A 34 -14.42 -5.42 -1.56
N GLY A 35 -15.60 -4.80 -1.69
CA GLY A 35 -16.40 -4.78 -2.92
C GLY A 35 -15.72 -4.05 -4.09
N THR A 36 -16.29 -4.17 -5.29
CA THR A 36 -15.83 -3.42 -6.47
C THR A 36 -16.00 -1.92 -6.24
N GLY A 37 -14.99 -1.12 -6.61
CA GLY A 37 -15.06 0.34 -6.47
C GLY A 37 -14.84 0.89 -5.05
N THR A 38 -14.52 0.06 -4.05
CA THR A 38 -14.32 0.53 -2.66
C THR A 38 -12.91 1.05 -2.36
N GLY A 39 -12.06 1.23 -3.37
CA GLY A 39 -10.73 1.84 -3.21
C GLY A 39 -9.60 0.90 -2.78
N LYS A 40 -9.74 -0.42 -2.95
CA LYS A 40 -8.69 -1.41 -2.60
C LYS A 40 -7.35 -1.12 -3.27
N THR A 41 -7.34 -0.94 -4.59
CA THR A 41 -6.11 -0.64 -5.34
C THR A 41 -5.50 0.68 -4.88
N THR A 42 -6.34 1.69 -4.61
CA THR A 42 -5.88 2.98 -4.08
C THR A 42 -5.20 2.83 -2.73
N LEU A 43 -5.80 2.07 -1.80
CA LEU A 43 -5.21 1.79 -0.50
C LEU A 43 -3.89 1.03 -0.63
N LEU A 44 -3.83 -0.01 -1.47
CA LEU A 44 -2.61 -0.77 -1.72
C LEU A 44 -1.50 0.13 -2.24
N ASN A 45 -1.79 0.97 -3.23
CA ASN A 45 -0.80 1.85 -3.85
C ASN A 45 -0.20 2.86 -2.85
N ILE A 46 -1.01 3.35 -1.91
CA ILE A 46 -0.57 4.25 -0.84
C ILE A 46 0.30 3.50 0.18
N LEU A 47 -0.16 2.34 0.65
CA LEU A 47 0.55 1.54 1.66
C LEU A 47 1.87 0.99 1.11
N ALA A 48 1.93 0.62 -0.17
CA ALA A 48 3.14 0.14 -0.85
C ALA A 48 4.30 1.15 -0.79
N GLN A 49 4.04 2.44 -0.59
CA GLN A 49 5.10 3.44 -0.39
C GLN A 49 5.88 3.21 0.91
N SER A 50 5.28 2.52 1.89
CA SER A 50 5.91 2.16 3.17
C SER A 50 6.89 0.98 3.06
N ILE A 51 6.93 0.28 1.92
CA ILE A 51 7.89 -0.80 1.68
C ILE A 51 9.31 -0.23 1.68
N PRO A 52 10.25 -0.74 2.51
CA PRO A 52 11.62 -0.25 2.53
C PRO A 52 12.31 -0.33 1.16
N SER A 53 13.07 0.69 0.76
CA SER A 53 13.74 0.73 -0.56
C SER A 53 14.80 -0.36 -0.77
N THR A 54 15.23 -1.03 0.31
CA THR A 54 16.14 -2.18 0.29
C THR A 54 15.45 -3.48 -0.15
N GLN A 55 14.13 -3.53 -0.13
CA GLN A 55 13.36 -4.71 -0.54
C GLN A 55 13.17 -4.73 -2.06
N ARG A 56 13.15 -5.95 -2.63
CA ARG A 56 12.80 -6.20 -4.02
C ARG A 56 11.29 -6.42 -4.12
N ILE A 57 10.67 -5.77 -5.09
CA ILE A 57 9.21 -5.82 -5.29
C ILE A 57 8.94 -6.50 -6.63
N VAL A 58 8.05 -7.49 -6.62
CA VAL A 58 7.50 -8.11 -7.83
C VAL A 58 6.01 -7.82 -7.85
N VAL A 59 5.54 -7.17 -8.90
CA VAL A 59 4.13 -6.88 -9.13
C VAL A 59 3.61 -7.87 -10.18
N ILE A 60 2.42 -8.41 -9.92
CA ILE A 60 1.72 -9.28 -10.85
C ILE A 60 0.29 -8.74 -10.93
N GLU A 61 -0.05 -8.16 -12.08
CA GLU A 61 -1.37 -7.59 -12.35
C GLU A 61 -1.78 -7.88 -13.80
N ASP A 62 -3.08 -8.05 -14.05
CA ASP A 62 -3.61 -8.27 -15.40
C ASP A 62 -3.68 -6.95 -16.19
N THR A 63 -4.08 -5.87 -15.51
CA THR A 63 -4.03 -4.49 -16.00
C THR A 63 -3.20 -3.66 -15.04
N ALA A 64 -2.28 -2.86 -15.58
CA ALA A 64 -1.41 -2.00 -14.79
C ALA A 64 -2.20 -0.90 -14.05
N GLU A 65 -2.38 -1.04 -12.74
CA GLU A 65 -3.02 -0.04 -11.88
C GLU A 65 -2.08 0.46 -10.77
N LEU A 66 -1.06 -0.31 -10.40
CA LEU A 66 -0.15 0.04 -9.31
C LEU A 66 0.94 1.02 -9.76
N THR A 67 1.24 2.00 -8.92
CA THR A 67 2.28 3.01 -9.17
C THR A 67 3.26 3.07 -8.01
N ILE A 68 4.19 2.13 -7.99
CA ILE A 68 5.17 1.98 -6.91
C ILE A 68 6.51 2.56 -7.38
N GLN A 69 6.97 3.64 -6.73
CA GLN A 69 8.20 4.34 -7.09
C GLN A 69 9.35 3.88 -6.18
N LYS A 70 9.94 2.73 -6.50
CA LYS A 70 11.04 2.12 -5.73
C LYS A 70 12.15 1.66 -6.67
N PRO A 71 13.43 1.70 -6.25
CA PRO A 71 14.55 1.37 -7.14
C PRO A 71 14.59 -0.09 -7.58
N ASN A 72 14.07 -1.02 -6.77
CA ASN A 72 14.19 -2.47 -6.99
C ASN A 72 12.85 -3.13 -7.37
N ILE A 73 12.08 -2.49 -8.26
CA ILE A 73 10.78 -3.00 -8.72
C ILE A 73 10.88 -3.77 -10.03
N LEU A 74 10.13 -4.86 -10.12
CA LEU A 74 9.77 -5.57 -11.34
C LEU A 74 8.25 -5.62 -11.42
N ALA A 75 7.68 -5.08 -12.48
CA ALA A 75 6.25 -5.07 -12.76
C ALA A 75 5.99 -5.66 -14.15
#